data_AF-A0A6A2WYZ8-F1
#
_entry.id   AF-A0A6A2WYZ8-F1
#
_cell.length_a   1.000
_cell.length_b   1.000
_cell.length_c   1.000
_cell.angle_alpha   90.00
_cell.angle_beta   90.00
_cell.angle_gamma   90.00
#
_symmetry.space_group_name_H-M   'P 1'
#
loop_
_entity.id
_entity.type
_entity.pdbx_description
1 polymer ?
#
loop_
_entity_poly.entity_id
_entity_poly.type
_entity_poly.pdbx_seq_one_letter_code
_entity_poly.pdbx_strand_id
1 'polypeptide(L)'
;MRKITIDYGLVRIQEAKRNILMCFLVERSLEMTTGAVQDDRDVLSTPPILSFTGEKVGETNLGLKSAPPETARAVIHRAIITDLQNKRRGSASTFTRSEVRGGGKKPYPQKKTGRARRGSMRTPLRPGAGVIFGPKSRDWSIKINKKEKRLAISKALSSAAENTIVVEDFGDKFEKPKTKDFIEALKRWGLDPKQKSMYGEEYEGEAEEEEEEEGAEGDDGWDRRRCI
;
A
#
# COMPACT_ATOMS: atom_id res chain seq x y z
N MET A 1 30.41 -3.66 -49.18
CA MET A 1 31.05 -4.99 -49.35
C MET A 1 30.77 -5.84 -48.11
N ARG A 2 30.45 -7.13 -48.33
CA ARG A 2 30.19 -8.23 -47.37
C ARG A 2 28.77 -8.31 -46.78
N LYS A 3 28.08 -9.38 -47.20
CA LYS A 3 26.81 -9.92 -46.71
C LYS A 3 27.01 -10.59 -45.35
N ILE A 4 26.00 -10.53 -44.46
CA ILE A 4 25.70 -11.63 -43.52
C ILE A 4 24.18 -11.81 -43.49
N THR A 5 23.74 -12.94 -44.02
CA THR A 5 22.41 -13.54 -43.91
C THR A 5 22.40 -14.51 -42.73
N ILE A 6 21.33 -14.49 -41.92
CA ILE A 6 20.93 -15.65 -41.10
C ILE A 6 19.43 -15.83 -41.31
N ASP A 7 19.07 -16.95 -41.96
CA ASP A 7 17.72 -17.42 -42.18
C ASP A 7 17.27 -18.33 -41.02
N TYR A 8 16.12 -18.03 -40.42
CA TYR A 8 15.15 -18.97 -39.82
C TYR A 8 13.83 -18.18 -39.81
N GLY A 9 12.76 -18.50 -40.52
CA GLY A 9 12.02 -19.76 -40.55
C GLY A 9 10.53 -19.41 -40.48
N LEU A 10 9.80 -19.75 -41.55
CA LEU A 10 8.35 -19.91 -41.69
C LEU A 10 7.41 -19.36 -40.60
N VAL A 11 6.54 -18.41 -40.97
CA VAL A 11 5.08 -18.57 -40.85
C VAL A 11 4.39 -17.91 -42.06
N ARG A 12 3.82 -18.77 -42.92
CA ARG A 12 2.82 -18.38 -43.92
C ARG A 12 1.56 -17.93 -43.20
N ILE A 13 1.11 -16.69 -43.39
CA ILE A 13 -0.31 -16.34 -43.59
C ILE A 13 -0.36 -15.13 -44.53
N GLN A 14 -0.44 -15.38 -45.83
CA GLN A 14 -0.98 -14.42 -46.79
C GLN A 14 -2.27 -15.02 -47.32
N GLU A 15 -3.40 -14.44 -46.93
CA GLU A 15 -4.61 -14.51 -47.72
C GLU A 15 -4.93 -13.10 -48.22
N ALA A 16 -4.72 -12.94 -49.52
CA ALA A 16 -5.05 -11.77 -50.29
C ALA A 16 -6.55 -11.50 -50.27
N LYS A 17 -6.94 -10.22 -50.25
CA LYS A 17 -7.91 -9.65 -51.20
C LYS A 17 -8.18 -8.17 -50.93
N ARG A 18 -8.20 -7.42 -52.05
CA ARG A 18 -8.87 -6.14 -52.33
C ARG A 18 -8.03 -4.86 -52.17
N ASN A 19 -7.36 -4.56 -53.29
CA ASN A 19 -7.30 -3.23 -53.91
C ASN A 19 -8.53 -2.37 -53.59
N ILE A 20 -8.30 -1.22 -52.95
CA ILE A 20 -9.00 0.02 -53.27
C ILE A 20 -7.93 1.09 -53.39
N LEU A 21 -7.62 1.43 -54.64
CA LEU A 21 -7.04 2.69 -55.02
C LEU A 21 -8.15 3.73 -54.95
N MET A 22 -8.09 4.69 -54.04
CA MET A 22 -8.52 6.04 -54.35
C MET A 22 -7.72 7.03 -53.52
N CYS A 23 -6.91 7.76 -54.28
CA CYS A 23 -6.20 8.97 -53.92
C CYS A 23 -7.16 9.99 -53.33
N PHE A 24 -6.90 10.49 -52.12
CA PHE A 24 -7.26 11.84 -51.74
C PHE A 24 -6.22 12.38 -50.77
N LEU A 25 -5.43 13.32 -51.29
CA LEU A 25 -4.72 14.38 -50.58
C LEU A 25 -5.07 14.49 -49.09
N VAL A 26 -4.09 14.28 -48.22
CA VAL A 26 -3.48 15.34 -47.40
C VAL A 26 -2.12 14.82 -46.95
N GLU A 27 -1.07 15.43 -47.48
CA GLU A 27 0.23 15.50 -46.82
C GLU A 27 0.01 16.05 -45.41
N ARG A 28 -0.07 15.15 -44.43
CA ARG A 28 0.14 15.53 -43.04
C ARG A 28 1.48 14.97 -42.65
N SER A 29 2.51 15.78 -42.93
CA SER A 29 3.79 15.75 -42.26
C SER A 29 3.52 15.59 -40.76
N LEU A 30 3.65 14.35 -40.27
CA LEU A 30 3.91 14.10 -38.87
C LEU A 30 5.37 14.45 -38.66
N GLU A 31 5.64 15.74 -38.62
CA GLU A 31 6.70 16.25 -37.76
C GLU A 31 6.32 15.77 -36.36
N MET A 32 6.92 14.66 -35.97
CA MET A 32 7.13 14.32 -34.57
C MET A 32 8.00 15.44 -34.03
N THR A 33 7.38 16.58 -33.75
CA THR A 33 7.88 17.48 -32.73
C THR A 33 8.05 16.58 -31.53
N THR A 34 9.30 16.41 -31.13
CA THR A 34 9.68 16.03 -29.79
C THR A 34 9.05 17.08 -28.87
N GLY A 35 7.75 16.93 -28.63
CA GLY A 35 7.08 17.55 -27.52
C GLY A 35 7.88 17.10 -26.33
N ALA A 36 8.51 18.05 -25.65
CA ALA A 36 8.92 17.85 -24.29
C ALA A 36 7.77 17.10 -23.61
N VAL A 37 8.04 15.90 -23.10
CA VAL A 37 7.14 15.27 -22.16
C VAL A 37 7.10 16.25 -21.00
N GLN A 38 6.14 17.19 -21.02
CA GLN A 38 5.78 17.90 -19.82
C GLN A 38 5.40 16.79 -18.84
N ASP A 39 6.28 16.53 -17.90
CA ASP A 39 6.04 15.63 -16.80
C ASP A 39 4.89 16.22 -15.98
N ASP A 40 3.64 15.95 -16.38
CA ASP A 40 2.42 16.22 -15.60
C ASP A 40 2.38 15.42 -14.27
N ARG A 41 3.54 14.90 -13.86
CA ARG A 41 3.78 14.08 -12.68
C ARG A 41 4.01 14.90 -11.42
N ASP A 42 4.30 16.19 -11.54
CA ASP A 42 4.57 17.05 -10.38
C ASP A 42 3.46 18.10 -10.24
N VAL A 43 2.57 17.89 -9.26
CA VAL A 43 1.60 18.91 -8.87
C VAL A 43 2.34 19.94 -8.02
N LEU A 44 2.56 21.13 -8.57
CA LEU A 44 3.13 22.26 -7.85
C LEU A 44 2.05 22.85 -6.95
N SER A 45 2.14 22.55 -5.65
CA SER A 45 1.36 23.24 -4.62
C SER A 45 2.25 24.24 -3.90
N THR A 46 1.72 25.44 -3.65
CA THR A 46 2.43 26.54 -2.97
C THR A 46 1.84 26.84 -1.59
N PRO A 47 2.17 26.06 -0.55
CA PRO A 47 1.73 26.39 0.80
C PRO A 47 2.39 27.69 1.33
N PRO A 48 1.67 28.50 2.12
CA PRO A 48 2.24 29.69 2.74
C PRO A 48 3.15 29.33 3.92
N ILE A 49 4.23 30.09 4.08
CA ILE A 49 5.10 30.07 5.25
C ILE A 49 4.58 31.09 6.26
N LEU A 50 4.25 30.63 7.46
CA LEU A 50 3.88 31.47 8.59
C LEU A 50 5.04 31.59 9.58
N SER A 51 5.24 32.80 10.09
CA SER A 51 6.08 33.04 11.26
C SER A 51 5.37 32.58 12.55
N PHE A 52 6.10 32.57 13.66
CA PHE A 52 5.52 32.30 14.98
C PHE A 52 4.41 33.30 15.38
N THR A 53 4.42 34.51 14.81
CA THR A 53 3.38 35.52 15.07
C THR A 53 2.12 35.30 14.22
N GLY A 54 2.16 34.43 13.22
CA GLY A 54 1.05 34.17 12.30
C GLY A 54 1.07 35.05 11.04
N GLU A 55 2.16 35.77 10.79
CA GLU A 55 2.33 36.57 9.59
C GLU A 55 2.88 35.71 8.44
N LYS A 56 2.41 35.97 7.21
CA LYS A 56 2.87 35.26 6.00
C LYS A 56 4.22 35.83 5.56
N VAL A 57 5.28 35.04 5.70
CA VAL A 57 6.67 35.44 5.38
C VAL A 57 7.02 35.10 3.93
N GLY A 58 6.48 34.01 3.39
CA GLY A 58 6.80 33.55 2.04
C GLY A 58 5.90 32.42 1.54
N GLU A 59 6.28 31.84 0.40
CA GLU A 59 5.65 30.66 -0.22
C GLU A 59 6.74 29.66 -0.57
N THR A 60 6.51 28.37 -0.32
CA THR A 60 7.41 27.29 -0.76
C THR A 60 6.76 26.48 -1.87
N ASN A 61 7.56 25.89 -2.75
CA ASN A 61 7.07 24.98 -3.78
C ASN A 61 7.24 23.54 -3.31
N LEU A 62 6.14 22.78 -3.26
CA LEU A 62 6.19 21.33 -3.00
C LEU A 62 6.11 20.55 -4.32
N GLY A 63 7.26 20.08 -4.80
CA GLY A 63 7.35 19.18 -5.96
C GLY A 63 7.29 17.71 -5.53
N LEU A 64 6.11 17.10 -5.60
CA LEU A 64 5.91 15.69 -5.27
C LEU A 64 5.48 14.87 -6.48
N LYS A 65 6.10 13.70 -6.65
CA LYS A 65 5.72 12.72 -7.67
C LYS A 65 4.30 12.22 -7.42
N SER A 66 3.36 12.61 -8.28
CA SER A 66 1.95 12.26 -8.21
C SER A 66 1.61 11.10 -9.15
N ALA A 67 0.66 10.27 -8.72
CA ALA A 67 0.00 9.32 -9.62
C ALA A 67 -0.88 10.07 -10.63
N PRO A 68 -1.09 9.53 -11.85
CA PRO A 68 -2.06 10.06 -12.80
C PRO A 68 -3.47 10.15 -12.18
N PRO A 69 -4.29 11.14 -12.56
CA PRO A 69 -5.60 11.37 -11.95
C PRO A 69 -6.55 10.17 -12.08
N GLU A 70 -6.43 9.41 -13.17
CA GLU A 70 -7.26 8.21 -13.43
C GLU A 70 -6.98 7.06 -12.44
N THR A 71 -5.72 6.87 -12.04
CA THR A 71 -5.29 5.73 -11.20
C THR A 71 -5.06 6.10 -9.74
N ALA A 72 -4.94 7.40 -9.44
CA ALA A 72 -4.62 7.93 -8.11
C ALA A 72 -5.51 7.36 -7.00
N ARG A 73 -6.83 7.32 -7.21
CA ARG A 73 -7.79 6.80 -6.23
C ARG A 73 -7.56 5.32 -5.91
N ALA A 74 -7.28 4.51 -6.93
CA ALA A 74 -7.07 3.08 -6.77
C ALA A 74 -5.75 2.78 -6.02
N VAL A 75 -4.68 3.51 -6.34
CA VAL A 75 -3.37 3.37 -5.69
C VAL A 75 -3.45 3.71 -4.20
N ILE A 76 -4.10 4.84 -3.85
CA ILE A 76 -4.31 5.24 -2.45
C ILE A 76 -5.16 4.20 -1.72
N HIS A 77 -6.29 3.80 -2.31
CA HIS A 77 -7.19 2.82 -1.70
C HIS A 77 -6.51 1.49 -1.41
N ARG A 78 -5.70 0.99 -2.36
CA ARG A 78 -4.92 -0.22 -2.17
C ARG A 78 -3.92 -0.08 -1.03
N ALA A 79 -3.18 1.01 -0.97
CA ALA A 79 -2.22 1.25 0.12
C ALA A 79 -2.90 1.29 1.49
N ILE A 80 -4.06 1.94 1.61
CA ILE A 80 -4.83 2.01 2.86
C ILE A 80 -5.33 0.62 3.28
N ILE A 81 -5.92 -0.15 2.35
CA ILE A 81 -6.39 -1.51 2.65
C ILE A 81 -5.23 -2.37 3.13
N THR A 82 -4.08 -2.32 2.43
CA THR A 82 -2.91 -3.10 2.82
C THR A 82 -2.40 -2.71 4.21
N ASP A 83 -2.33 -1.42 4.53
CA ASP A 83 -1.91 -0.95 5.87
C ASP A 83 -2.87 -1.42 6.97
N LEU A 84 -4.18 -1.25 6.78
CA LEU A 84 -5.19 -1.69 7.74
C LEU A 84 -5.21 -3.22 7.91
N GLN A 85 -5.03 -3.95 6.82
CA GLN A 85 -4.95 -5.40 6.84
C GLN A 85 -3.69 -5.90 7.57
N ASN A 86 -2.54 -5.25 7.34
CA ASN A 86 -1.28 -5.61 8.00
C ASN A 86 -1.29 -5.25 9.49
N LYS A 87 -2.03 -4.21 9.89
CA LYS A 87 -2.26 -3.87 11.31
C LYS A 87 -3.13 -4.89 12.04
N ARG A 88 -3.88 -5.72 11.33
CA ARG A 88 -4.79 -6.70 11.92
C ARG A 88 -4.02 -7.86 12.55
N ARG A 89 -4.22 -8.09 13.85
CA ARG A 89 -3.73 -9.29 14.54
C ARG A 89 -4.68 -10.47 14.36
N GLY A 90 -4.19 -11.59 13.82
CA GLY A 90 -4.96 -12.82 13.67
C GLY A 90 -5.04 -13.65 14.95
N SER A 91 -5.65 -13.13 16.01
CA SER A 91 -5.77 -13.82 17.32
C SER A 91 -6.94 -14.80 17.43
N ALA A 92 -7.89 -14.76 16.47
CA ALA A 92 -9.06 -15.62 16.50
C ALA A 92 -8.65 -17.10 16.28
N SER A 93 -9.00 -17.96 17.25
CA SER A 93 -8.75 -19.38 17.17
C SER A 93 -9.95 -20.18 17.71
N THR A 94 -10.14 -21.38 17.15
CA THR A 94 -11.16 -22.34 17.58
C THR A 94 -10.54 -23.73 17.64
N PHE A 95 -11.13 -24.62 18.43
CA PHE A 95 -10.71 -26.00 18.50
C PHE A 95 -11.39 -26.83 17.42
N THR A 96 -10.58 -27.53 16.63
CA THR A 96 -11.01 -28.57 15.72
C THR A 96 -11.41 -29.82 16.50
N ARG A 97 -12.07 -30.78 15.83
CA ARG A 97 -12.46 -32.05 16.45
C ARG A 97 -11.31 -32.83 17.10
N SER A 98 -10.08 -32.60 16.64
CA SER A 98 -8.87 -33.28 17.12
C SER A 98 -8.28 -32.63 18.37
N GLU A 99 -8.47 -31.31 18.54
CA GLU A 99 -7.90 -30.54 19.65
C GLU A 99 -8.83 -30.52 20.88
N VAL A 100 -10.15 -30.67 20.70
CA VAL A 100 -11.10 -30.74 21.82
C VAL A 100 -10.78 -31.92 22.74
N ARG A 101 -11.02 -31.84 24.07
CA ARG A 101 -10.80 -32.93 25.05
C ARG A 101 -11.93 -34.00 25.05
N GLY A 102 -11.63 -35.24 25.46
CA GLY A 102 -12.53 -36.43 25.52
C GLY A 102 -13.01 -37.06 24.20
N GLY A 103 -12.75 -38.33 23.90
CA GLY A 103 -13.24 -38.97 22.66
C GLY A 103 -12.46 -40.24 22.35
N GLY A 104 -12.22 -40.55 21.06
CA GLY A 104 -11.40 -41.70 20.63
C GLY A 104 -12.15 -43.03 20.66
N LYS A 105 -12.88 -43.33 21.74
CA LYS A 105 -13.73 -44.51 21.83
C LYS A 105 -15.05 -44.31 21.08
N LYS A 106 -15.45 -45.31 20.29
CA LYS A 106 -16.76 -45.36 19.63
C LYS A 106 -17.86 -45.41 20.71
N PRO A 107 -18.88 -44.52 20.68
CA PRO A 107 -19.85 -44.44 21.78
C PRO A 107 -20.76 -45.66 21.94
N TYR A 108 -21.12 -46.31 20.83
CA TYR A 108 -21.94 -47.52 20.79
C TYR A 108 -21.59 -48.34 19.54
N PRO A 109 -21.92 -49.66 19.50
CA PRO A 109 -21.66 -50.50 18.33
C PRO A 109 -22.36 -49.98 17.07
N GLN A 110 -21.87 -50.40 15.89
CA GLN A 110 -22.31 -49.87 14.59
C GLN A 110 -23.78 -50.16 14.25
N LYS A 111 -24.38 -51.19 14.86
CA LYS A 111 -25.75 -51.67 14.62
C LYS A 111 -26.38 -52.11 15.96
N LYS A 112 -27.66 -52.49 15.92
CA LYS A 112 -28.44 -53.01 17.07
C LYS A 112 -28.70 -51.99 18.19
N THR A 113 -28.67 -50.69 17.89
CA THR A 113 -28.87 -49.60 18.88
C THR A 113 -30.10 -48.73 18.60
N GLY A 114 -30.72 -48.83 17.42
CA GLY A 114 -31.86 -47.98 17.00
C GLY A 114 -31.54 -46.48 16.83
N ARG A 115 -30.28 -46.06 17.02
CA ARG A 115 -29.82 -44.66 16.96
C ARG A 115 -29.07 -44.38 15.65
N ALA A 116 -28.98 -43.10 15.28
CA ALA A 116 -28.13 -42.66 14.16
C ALA A 116 -26.67 -43.11 14.36
N ARG A 117 -25.93 -43.37 13.28
CA ARG A 117 -24.54 -43.85 13.35
C ARG A 117 -23.61 -42.78 13.92
N ARG A 118 -22.59 -43.21 14.68
CA ARG A 118 -21.60 -42.31 15.27
C ARG A 118 -20.20 -42.90 15.34
N GLY A 119 -19.23 -42.08 14.95
CA GLY A 119 -17.80 -42.38 15.06
C GLY A 119 -17.19 -41.87 16.37
N SER A 120 -17.56 -40.68 16.83
CA SER A 120 -16.97 -40.03 18.01
C SER A 120 -18.00 -39.17 18.74
N MET A 121 -17.75 -38.88 20.02
CA MET A 121 -18.51 -37.88 20.77
C MET A 121 -18.16 -36.44 20.34
N ARG A 122 -16.94 -36.20 19.85
CA ARG A 122 -16.45 -34.89 19.36
C ARG A 122 -16.82 -34.60 17.91
N THR A 123 -17.91 -35.18 17.39
CA THR A 123 -18.34 -34.86 16.04
C THR A 123 -18.94 -33.46 16.02
N PRO A 124 -18.56 -32.57 15.08
CA PRO A 124 -19.04 -31.18 15.01
C PRO A 124 -20.56 -31.00 14.93
N LEU A 125 -21.28 -32.07 14.54
CA LEU A 125 -22.75 -32.14 14.56
C LEU A 125 -23.35 -32.10 15.97
N ARG A 126 -22.54 -32.12 17.03
CA ARG A 126 -22.99 -31.99 18.42
C ARG A 126 -22.55 -30.66 19.02
N PRO A 127 -23.37 -30.10 19.92
CA PRO A 127 -22.95 -28.99 20.76
C PRO A 127 -21.76 -29.40 21.64
N GLY A 128 -20.82 -28.48 21.83
CA GLY A 128 -19.60 -28.70 22.63
C GLY A 128 -18.51 -29.53 21.93
N ALA A 129 -18.72 -29.96 20.69
CA ALA A 129 -17.68 -30.58 19.86
C ALA A 129 -16.86 -29.53 19.09
N GLY A 130 -15.80 -29.98 18.41
CA GLY A 130 -14.94 -29.07 17.64
C GLY A 130 -15.66 -28.45 16.45
N VAL A 131 -15.17 -27.29 16.00
CA VAL A 131 -15.75 -26.50 14.91
C VAL A 131 -15.14 -26.92 13.56
N ILE A 132 -15.95 -27.03 12.52
CA ILE A 132 -15.49 -27.26 11.13
C ILE A 132 -15.19 -25.91 10.51
N PHE A 133 -14.01 -25.76 9.89
CA PHE A 133 -13.56 -24.53 9.23
C PHE A 133 -13.66 -23.27 10.11
N GLY A 134 -13.48 -23.44 11.42
CA GLY A 134 -13.39 -22.31 12.34
C GLY A 134 -12.11 -21.49 12.12
N PRO A 135 -12.07 -20.23 12.61
CA PRO A 135 -10.88 -19.41 12.48
C PRO A 135 -9.70 -20.07 13.21
N LYS A 136 -8.53 -19.90 12.61
CA LYS A 136 -7.23 -20.25 13.17
C LYS A 136 -6.35 -19.01 13.14
N SER A 137 -5.46 -18.92 14.12
CA SER A 137 -4.49 -17.85 14.19
C SER A 137 -3.64 -17.87 12.92
N ARG A 138 -3.60 -16.74 12.22
CA ARG A 138 -2.87 -16.61 10.96
C ARG A 138 -2.26 -15.22 10.87
N ASP A 139 -1.22 -15.12 10.06
CA ASP A 139 -0.74 -13.83 9.61
C ASP A 139 -1.62 -13.31 8.47
N TRP A 140 -1.96 -12.01 8.52
CA TRP A 140 -2.75 -11.31 7.51
C TRP A 140 -1.88 -10.44 6.60
N SER A 141 -0.56 -10.46 6.81
CA SER A 141 0.40 -9.62 6.09
C SER A 141 0.34 -9.82 4.56
N ILE A 142 0.20 -8.71 3.84
CA ILE A 142 0.27 -8.65 2.38
C ILE A 142 1.39 -7.68 1.98
N LYS A 143 2.20 -8.11 0.99
CA LYS A 143 3.25 -7.29 0.39
C LYS A 143 2.66 -6.33 -0.65
N ILE A 144 3.08 -5.07 -0.59
CA ILE A 144 2.87 -4.05 -1.62
C ILE A 144 4.23 -3.59 -2.14
N ASN A 145 4.30 -3.21 -3.42
CA ASN A 145 5.55 -2.73 -4.03
C ASN A 145 6.00 -1.44 -3.35
N LYS A 146 7.31 -1.31 -3.07
CA LYS A 146 7.89 -0.12 -2.40
C LYS A 146 7.56 1.17 -3.17
N LYS A 147 7.72 1.15 -4.50
CA LYS A 147 7.42 2.28 -5.40
C LYS A 147 5.93 2.67 -5.37
N GLU A 148 5.03 1.68 -5.33
CA GLU A 148 3.59 1.91 -5.26
C GLU A 148 3.17 2.54 -3.92
N LYS A 149 3.77 2.07 -2.81
CA LYS A 149 3.54 2.66 -1.48
C LYS A 149 4.04 4.11 -1.41
N ARG A 150 5.24 4.39 -1.93
CA ARG A 150 5.78 5.76 -2.00
C ARG A 150 4.87 6.67 -2.83
N LEU A 151 4.42 6.19 -3.99
CA LEU A 151 3.50 6.94 -4.86
C LEU A 151 2.15 7.25 -4.18
N ALA A 152 1.59 6.30 -3.42
CA ALA A 152 0.37 6.53 -2.66
C ALA A 152 0.53 7.62 -1.60
N ILE A 153 1.66 7.62 -0.88
CA ILE A 153 1.99 8.63 0.14
C ILE A 153 2.19 10.00 -0.52
N SER A 154 2.99 10.07 -1.58
CA SER A 154 3.22 11.33 -2.30
C SER A 154 1.90 11.91 -2.80
N LYS A 155 1.00 11.11 -3.37
CA LYS A 155 -0.31 11.60 -3.80
C LYS A 155 -1.19 12.07 -2.64
N ALA A 156 -1.17 11.36 -1.51
CA ALA A 156 -1.91 11.77 -0.32
C ALA A 156 -1.42 13.11 0.24
N LEU A 157 -0.10 13.33 0.25
CA LEU A 157 0.51 14.60 0.64
C LEU A 157 0.19 15.72 -0.35
N SER A 158 0.26 15.47 -1.66
CA SER A 158 -0.13 16.46 -2.67
C SER A 158 -1.60 16.87 -2.53
N SER A 159 -2.50 15.94 -2.19
CA SER A 159 -3.91 16.27 -1.93
C SER A 159 -4.11 17.02 -0.61
N ALA A 160 -3.24 16.81 0.37
CA ALA A 160 -3.28 17.53 1.64
C ALA A 160 -2.66 18.94 1.53
N ALA A 161 -1.80 19.17 0.53
CA ALA A 161 -1.05 20.41 0.35
C ALA A 161 -1.93 21.67 0.26
N GLU A 162 -3.16 21.55 -0.22
CA GLU A 162 -4.15 22.65 -0.23
C GLU A 162 -4.48 23.17 1.18
N ASN A 163 -4.41 22.31 2.19
CA ASN A 163 -4.70 22.63 3.59
C ASN A 163 -3.43 22.64 4.46
N THR A 164 -2.25 22.56 3.85
CA THR A 164 -0.98 22.53 4.57
C THR A 164 -0.48 23.94 4.80
N ILE A 165 -0.01 24.19 6.02
CA ILE A 165 0.65 25.42 6.43
C ILE A 165 2.08 25.05 6.79
N VAL A 166 3.05 25.78 6.26
CA VAL A 166 4.46 25.64 6.65
C VAL A 166 4.73 26.69 7.73
N VAL A 167 5.41 26.31 8.80
CA VAL A 167 5.75 27.22 9.90
C VAL A 167 7.27 27.24 10.04
N GLU A 168 7.84 28.42 10.24
CA GLU A 168 9.27 28.56 10.56
C GLU A 168 9.65 27.84 11.86
N ASP A 169 10.92 27.45 11.99
CA ASP A 169 11.40 26.77 13.18
C ASP A 169 11.11 27.60 14.45
N PHE A 170 10.50 26.94 15.43
CA PHE A 170 10.06 27.51 16.70
C PHE A 170 10.70 26.83 17.90
N GLY A 171 11.71 25.95 17.69
CA GLY A 171 12.40 25.20 18.75
C GLY A 171 12.95 26.10 19.86
N ASP A 172 13.53 27.23 19.51
CA ASP A 172 14.15 28.17 20.46
C ASP A 172 13.15 28.97 21.30
N LYS A 173 11.86 28.96 20.97
CA LYS A 173 10.83 29.75 21.67
C LYS A 173 10.23 29.04 22.87
N PHE A 174 10.56 27.76 23.09
CA PHE A 174 10.05 26.95 24.19
C PHE A 174 11.16 26.53 25.16
N GLU A 175 11.55 27.43 26.08
CA GLU A 175 12.54 27.12 27.13
C GLU A 175 12.06 26.05 28.13
N LYS A 176 10.74 25.94 28.33
CA LYS A 176 10.11 24.93 29.20
C LYS A 176 8.94 24.27 28.46
N PRO A 177 8.77 22.94 28.53
CA PRO A 177 7.66 22.26 27.88
C PRO A 177 6.33 22.63 28.56
N LYS A 178 5.59 23.56 27.94
CA LYS A 178 4.29 24.04 28.41
C LYS A 178 3.23 23.89 27.31
N THR A 179 2.23 23.05 27.58
CA THR A 179 1.16 22.75 26.61
C THR A 179 0.20 23.93 26.37
N LYS A 180 0.04 24.83 27.35
CA LYS A 180 -0.80 26.03 27.21
C LYS A 180 -0.25 26.97 26.13
N ASP A 181 1.04 27.27 26.22
CA ASP A 181 1.74 28.17 25.29
C ASP A 181 1.70 27.59 23.85
N PHE A 182 1.78 26.27 23.72
CA PHE A 182 1.62 25.57 22.43
C PHE A 182 0.19 25.67 21.86
N ILE A 183 -0.85 25.51 22.68
CA ILE A 183 -2.24 25.69 22.24
C ILE A 183 -2.49 27.13 21.79
N GLU A 184 -1.87 28.11 22.44
CA GLU A 184 -1.94 29.51 22.02
C GLU A 184 -1.26 29.74 20.67
N ALA A 185 -0.09 29.14 20.44
CA ALA A 185 0.59 29.19 19.14
C ALA A 185 -0.27 28.57 18.02
N LEU A 186 -0.89 27.40 18.25
CA LEU A 186 -1.78 26.77 17.27
C LEU A 186 -2.98 27.66 16.90
N LYS A 187 -3.57 28.35 17.89
CA LYS A 187 -4.66 29.30 17.64
C LYS A 187 -4.21 30.49 16.79
N ARG A 188 -2.97 30.97 16.95
CA ARG A 188 -2.42 32.06 16.11
C ARG A 188 -2.30 31.64 14.65
N TRP A 189 -1.95 30.38 14.40
CA TRP A 189 -1.86 29.81 13.05
C TRP A 189 -3.20 29.37 12.46
N GLY A 190 -4.32 29.57 13.17
CA GLY A 190 -5.65 29.19 12.70
C GLY A 190 -5.93 27.69 12.75
N LEU A 191 -5.15 26.93 13.52
CA LEU A 191 -5.33 25.49 13.67
C LEU A 191 -6.20 25.16 14.88
N ASP A 192 -7.21 24.31 14.67
CA ASP A 192 -8.05 23.78 15.73
C ASP A 192 -7.32 22.64 16.48
N PRO A 193 -7.16 22.71 17.82
CA PRO A 193 -6.44 21.69 18.59
C PRO A 193 -7.15 20.32 18.65
N LYS A 194 -8.38 20.24 18.12
CA LYS A 194 -9.15 18.99 18.00
C LYS A 194 -8.92 18.26 16.69
N GLN A 195 -8.36 18.95 15.68
CA GLN A 195 -8.03 18.33 14.41
C GLN A 195 -6.71 17.57 14.50
N LYS A 196 -6.59 16.49 13.73
CA LYS A 196 -5.34 15.73 13.66
C LYS A 196 -4.37 16.47 12.75
N SER A 197 -3.47 17.24 13.33
CA SER A 197 -2.32 17.84 12.64
C SER A 197 -1.16 16.85 12.59
N MET A 198 -0.52 16.75 11.43
CA MET A 198 0.78 16.10 11.29
C MET A 198 1.85 17.19 11.40
N TYR A 199 2.81 17.00 12.29
CA TYR A 199 4.00 17.83 12.38
C TYR A 199 5.15 17.04 11.79
N GLY A 200 5.85 17.61 10.82
CA GLY A 200 7.10 17.10 10.29
C GLY A 200 8.13 18.22 10.43
N GLU A 201 9.27 17.90 11.04
CA GLU A 201 10.46 18.73 10.89
C GLU A 201 11.14 18.34 9.59
N GLU A 202 11.69 19.32 8.88
CA GLU A 202 12.61 19.03 7.78
C GLU A 202 13.90 18.51 8.38
N TYR A 203 14.14 17.20 8.25
CA TYR A 203 15.46 16.63 8.46
C TYR A 203 16.16 16.65 7.10
N GLU A 204 17.20 17.47 6.95
CA GLU A 204 18.19 17.32 5.88
C GLU A 204 18.93 16.00 6.11
N GLY A 205 18.29 14.88 5.79
CA GLY A 205 18.90 13.57 5.78
C GLY A 205 19.51 13.33 4.41
N GLU A 206 20.84 13.25 4.34
CA GLU A 206 21.55 12.70 3.18
C GLU A 206 20.94 11.33 2.87
N ALA A 207 20.33 11.21 1.69
CA ALA A 207 19.77 9.96 1.22
C ALA A 207 20.94 9.02 0.86
N GLU A 208 21.42 8.25 1.83
CA GLU A 208 22.26 7.10 1.55
C GLU A 208 21.44 6.13 0.69
N GLU A 209 21.83 6.02 -0.59
CA GLU A 209 21.35 4.99 -1.50
C GLU A 209 21.82 3.64 -0.97
N GLU A 210 21.02 3.01 -0.10
CA GLU A 210 21.17 1.58 0.17
C GLU A 210 20.88 0.83 -1.14
N GLU A 211 21.96 0.44 -1.83
CA GLU A 211 21.94 -0.56 -2.90
C GLU A 211 21.24 -1.82 -2.37
N GLU A 212 20.07 -2.14 -2.92
CA GLU A 212 19.46 -3.45 -2.73
C GLU A 212 20.35 -4.49 -3.43
N GLU A 213 21.38 -4.99 -2.73
CA GLU A 213 22.00 -6.25 -3.13
C GLU A 213 20.93 -7.35 -3.07
N GLU A 214 20.51 -7.81 -4.26
CA GLU A 214 19.80 -9.08 -4.41
C GLU A 214 20.74 -10.23 -4.03
N GLY A 215 20.91 -10.45 -2.72
CA GLY A 215 21.49 -11.66 -2.17
C GLY A 215 20.47 -12.80 -2.19
N ALA A 216 20.42 -13.52 -3.30
CA ALA A 216 19.83 -14.85 -3.34
C ALA A 216 20.80 -15.85 -2.69
N GLU A 217 20.66 -16.14 -1.41
CA GLU A 217 21.20 -17.36 -0.82
C GLU A 217 20.39 -17.76 0.41
N GLY A 218 19.92 -19.01 0.43
CA GLY A 218 19.11 -19.53 1.52
C GLY A 218 19.99 -19.97 2.67
N ASP A 219 19.49 -19.76 3.89
CA ASP A 219 19.90 -20.53 5.06
C ASP A 219 18.69 -20.66 6.01
N ASP A 220 18.30 -21.92 6.16
CA ASP A 220 17.80 -22.60 7.35
C ASP A 220 17.81 -21.88 8.72
N GLY A 221 16.69 -22.08 9.43
CA GLY A 221 16.77 -22.53 10.83
C GLY A 221 16.92 -21.46 11.90
N TRP A 222 15.88 -20.68 12.19
CA TRP A 222 15.66 -20.17 13.55
C TRP A 222 14.22 -20.39 14.05
N ASP A 223 14.16 -21.25 15.05
CA ASP A 223 13.07 -21.67 15.89
C ASP A 223 12.34 -20.46 16.52
N ARG A 224 11.09 -20.21 16.11
CA ARG A 224 10.18 -19.27 16.79
C ARG A 224 9.39 -19.92 17.95
N ARG A 225 9.96 -20.93 18.63
CA ARG A 225 9.56 -21.28 20.01
C ARG A 225 10.27 -20.40 21.03
N ARG A 226 9.89 -19.12 21.09
CA ARG A 226 9.88 -18.35 22.34
C ARG A 226 9.08 -17.06 22.15
N CYS A 227 7.78 -17.15 22.37
CA CYS A 227 7.00 -16.12 23.07
C CYS A 227 5.54 -16.60 23.17
N ILE A 228 5.13 -16.82 24.43
CA ILE A 228 3.85 -17.32 24.96
C ILE A 228 3.68 -18.82 24.91
#